data_AF-A0AAD4NTE4-F1
#
_entry.id   AF-A0AAD4NTE4-F1
#
_cell.length_a   1.000
_cell.length_b   1.000
_cell.length_c   1.000
_cell.angle_alpha   90.00
_cell.angle_beta   90.00
_cell.angle_gamma   90.00
#
_symmetry.space_group_name_H-M   'P 1'
#
loop_
_entity.id
_entity.type
_entity.pdbx_description
1 polymer ?
#
loop_
_entity_poly.entity_id
_entity_poly.type
_entity_poly.pdbx_seq_one_letter_code
_entity_poly.pdbx_strand_id
1 'polypeptide(L)'
;MAKEATAKLDDVTRILSELKADLDAKKLSAEQKRQLLEQLKVYGRSVDNSDPIFTQDGLRTLGHHAFDGKTTPASQEALRCLANALLLQPKTRQILVDLGHGPHAADKLKEDSVDTEFLASRILFLTTYNANLDYAQLVRESQLADSINAAITRHAKRYSKSSSRGPEQPMEAMALSETLKLTFNIIHHKQDLASLFGPSIPNVFKMLVRRGIPSPPLSGPTRELVNILLHLDIEHEPGLEAVFPSFDREINIRHLVTLLDRALLVYPPKDLDETVTPLVTLIHRIYSIAPKDTAHVMEKLLLPTTEERDRPLGKSDTLSSRLLNLSTSALTPSLRDGISLLLWKLSHEDPATFVHNVGYGFASGFLMSNNIQMPEELVKEHAPEGADEAIPINPITGQRLDKEEQVQSEPMTQEEKEREAERLFVLFERLKATGVMDVVNPVEEAYRSGRIEELGDDED
;
A
#
# COMPACT_ATOMS: atom_id res chain seq x y z
N MET A 1 12.10 -34.06 27.65
CA MET A 1 12.83 -33.37 26.56
C MET A 1 13.57 -34.33 25.61
N ALA A 2 14.74 -34.91 25.93
CA ALA A 2 15.47 -35.75 24.95
C ALA A 2 14.69 -37.02 24.49
N LYS A 3 14.05 -37.75 25.42
CA LYS A 3 13.23 -38.92 25.07
C LYS A 3 11.99 -38.58 24.22
N GLU A 4 11.36 -37.44 24.46
CA GLU A 4 10.18 -36.98 23.71
C GLU A 4 10.57 -36.51 22.30
N ALA A 5 11.73 -35.88 22.15
CA ALA A 5 12.31 -35.50 20.87
C ALA A 5 12.56 -36.73 19.98
N THR A 6 13.16 -37.79 20.54
CA THR A 6 13.36 -39.05 19.82
C THR A 6 12.03 -39.74 19.48
N ALA A 7 11.07 -39.76 20.40
CA ALA A 7 9.74 -40.35 20.14
C ALA A 7 9.02 -39.67 18.97
N LYS A 8 9.08 -38.32 18.88
CA LYS A 8 8.51 -37.57 17.76
C LYS A 8 9.14 -37.97 16.43
N LEU A 9 10.48 -38.06 16.37
CA LEU A 9 11.19 -38.43 15.15
C LEU A 9 10.83 -39.84 14.69
N ASP A 10 10.77 -40.78 15.62
CA ASP A 10 10.42 -42.18 15.36
C ASP A 10 8.98 -42.28 14.82
N ASP A 11 8.04 -41.55 15.44
CA ASP A 11 6.64 -41.51 14.99
C ASP A 11 6.49 -40.88 13.60
N VAL A 12 7.16 -39.76 13.33
CA VAL A 12 7.14 -39.12 12.01
C VAL A 12 7.67 -40.08 10.94
N THR A 13 8.78 -40.77 11.23
CA THR A 13 9.40 -41.74 10.31
C THR A 13 8.49 -42.94 10.05
N ARG A 14 7.85 -43.46 11.11
CA ARG A 14 6.89 -44.56 11.01
C ARG A 14 5.68 -44.17 10.17
N ILE A 15 5.06 -43.02 10.44
CA ILE A 15 3.88 -42.54 9.72
C ILE A 15 4.17 -42.36 8.23
N LEU A 16 5.30 -41.73 7.87
CA LEU A 16 5.69 -41.57 6.47
C LEU A 16 5.95 -42.91 5.78
N SER A 17 6.54 -43.88 6.49
CA SER A 17 6.77 -45.22 5.95
C SER A 17 5.46 -45.96 5.68
N GLU A 18 4.48 -45.85 6.60
CA GLU A 18 3.14 -46.41 6.42
C GLU A 18 2.40 -45.77 5.24
N LEU A 19 2.44 -44.43 5.15
CA LEU A 19 1.84 -43.68 4.04
C LEU A 19 2.50 -44.00 2.69
N LYS A 20 3.83 -44.21 2.67
CA LYS A 20 4.57 -44.59 1.47
C LYS A 20 4.20 -46.01 1.02
N ALA A 21 4.15 -46.97 1.93
CA ALA A 21 3.75 -48.34 1.63
C ALA A 21 2.29 -48.43 1.12
N ASP A 22 1.43 -47.52 1.59
CA ASP A 22 0.04 -47.45 1.14
C ASP A 22 -0.14 -46.96 -0.31
N LEU A 23 0.82 -46.23 -0.87
CA LEU A 23 0.76 -45.81 -2.28
C LEU A 23 0.68 -47.01 -3.23
N ASP A 24 1.49 -48.04 -2.95
CA ASP A 24 1.53 -49.27 -3.72
C ASP A 24 0.44 -50.26 -3.28
N ALA A 25 0.31 -50.45 -1.96
CA ALA A 25 -0.50 -51.53 -1.41
C ALA A 25 -2.00 -51.19 -1.27
N LYS A 26 -2.36 -49.90 -1.22
CA LYS A 26 -3.73 -49.37 -1.02
C LYS A 26 -4.49 -50.07 0.11
N LYS A 27 -3.82 -50.29 1.24
CA LYS A 27 -4.34 -51.06 2.38
C LYS A 27 -5.05 -50.19 3.42
N LEU A 28 -4.68 -48.91 3.51
CA LEU A 28 -5.26 -47.99 4.49
C LEU A 28 -6.64 -47.52 4.04
N SER A 29 -7.59 -47.52 4.97
CA SER A 29 -8.89 -46.88 4.74
C SER A 29 -8.75 -45.36 4.63
N ALA A 30 -9.73 -44.71 4.00
CA ALA A 30 -9.73 -43.25 3.85
C ALA A 30 -9.60 -42.52 5.20
N GLU A 31 -10.23 -43.05 6.24
CA GLU A 31 -10.18 -42.47 7.59
C GLU A 31 -8.82 -42.68 8.26
N GLN A 32 -8.19 -43.85 8.08
CA GLN A 32 -6.84 -44.10 8.59
C GLN A 32 -5.82 -43.17 7.92
N LYS A 33 -5.90 -42.98 6.60
CA LYS A 33 -5.03 -42.02 5.89
C LYS A 33 -5.20 -40.62 6.43
N ARG A 34 -6.45 -40.17 6.62
CA ARG A 34 -6.78 -38.86 7.17
C ARG A 34 -6.16 -38.66 8.56
N GLN A 35 -6.31 -39.62 9.46
CA GLN A 35 -5.76 -39.55 10.82
C GLN A 35 -4.22 -39.50 10.85
N LEU A 36 -3.56 -40.33 10.04
CA LEU A 36 -2.10 -40.33 9.92
C LEU A 36 -1.58 -38.99 9.39
N LEU A 37 -2.21 -38.46 8.34
CA LEU A 37 -1.84 -37.16 7.75
C LEU A 37 -2.14 -35.99 8.69
N GLU A 38 -3.22 -36.06 9.46
CA GLU A 38 -3.54 -35.07 10.48
C GLU A 38 -2.49 -35.04 11.60
N GLN A 39 -2.04 -36.22 12.07
CA GLN A 39 -0.96 -36.33 13.04
C GLN A 39 0.36 -35.78 12.47
N LEU A 40 0.66 -36.11 11.21
CA LEU A 40 1.85 -35.62 10.52
C LEU A 40 1.84 -34.10 10.34
N LYS A 41 0.68 -33.51 10.01
CA LYS A 41 0.48 -32.05 9.95
C LYS A 41 0.84 -31.39 11.29
N VAL A 42 0.40 -31.98 12.41
CA VAL A 42 0.69 -31.45 13.75
C VAL A 42 2.19 -31.50 14.03
N TYR A 43 2.86 -32.61 13.74
CA TYR A 43 4.31 -32.73 13.91
C TYR A 43 5.10 -31.79 12.99
N GLY A 44 4.60 -31.56 11.77
CA GLY A 44 5.17 -30.67 10.77
C GLY A 44 4.98 -29.18 11.04
N ARG A 45 4.42 -28.79 12.21
CA ARG A 45 4.36 -27.37 12.63
C ARG A 45 5.70 -26.83 13.15
N SER A 46 6.64 -27.71 13.50
CA SER A 46 7.99 -27.34 13.90
C SER A 46 9.01 -28.22 13.21
N VAL A 47 10.18 -27.66 12.91
CA VAL A 47 11.28 -28.37 12.24
C VAL A 47 11.90 -29.44 13.15
N ASP A 48 11.95 -29.16 14.46
CA ASP A 48 12.61 -30.04 15.43
C ASP A 48 12.02 -31.45 15.41
N ASN A 49 12.87 -32.44 15.11
CA ASN A 49 12.53 -33.86 15.06
C ASN A 49 11.39 -34.19 14.06
N SER A 50 11.25 -33.41 13.00
CA SER A 50 10.32 -33.68 11.89
C SER A 50 11.02 -33.68 10.52
N ASP A 51 12.36 -33.74 10.52
CA ASP A 51 13.22 -33.76 9.33
C ASP A 51 12.74 -34.67 8.19
N PRO A 52 12.22 -35.89 8.44
CA PRO A 52 11.78 -36.77 7.37
C PRO A 52 10.70 -36.16 6.45
N ILE A 53 9.86 -35.25 6.96
CA ILE A 53 8.81 -34.55 6.20
C ILE A 53 9.45 -33.66 5.11
N PHE A 54 10.59 -33.04 5.40
CA PHE A 54 11.22 -32.03 4.54
C PHE A 54 12.24 -32.63 3.56
N THR A 55 12.24 -33.95 3.40
CA THR A 55 13.09 -34.67 2.43
C THR A 55 12.38 -34.82 1.10
N GLN A 56 13.14 -35.12 0.03
CA GLN A 56 12.56 -35.41 -1.29
C GLN A 56 11.58 -36.60 -1.26
N ASP A 57 11.90 -37.64 -0.49
CA ASP A 57 11.03 -38.81 -0.33
C ASP A 57 9.76 -38.49 0.48
N GLY A 58 9.88 -37.68 1.54
CA GLY A 58 8.74 -37.19 2.32
C GLY A 58 7.79 -36.36 1.46
N LEU A 59 8.33 -35.38 0.72
CA LEU A 59 7.58 -34.53 -0.19
C LEU A 59 6.94 -35.30 -1.35
N ARG A 60 7.63 -36.30 -1.91
CA ARG A 60 7.04 -37.18 -2.94
C ARG A 60 5.85 -37.95 -2.39
N THR A 61 6.00 -38.54 -1.20
CA THR A 61 4.92 -39.31 -0.56
C THR A 61 3.71 -38.43 -0.26
N LEU A 62 3.94 -37.25 0.32
CA LEU A 62 2.90 -36.27 0.59
C LEU A 62 2.26 -35.74 -0.69
N GLY A 63 3.06 -35.50 -1.74
CA GLY A 63 2.61 -35.06 -3.05
C GLY A 63 1.60 -36.03 -3.66
N HIS A 64 1.91 -37.33 -3.64
CA HIS A 64 0.97 -38.36 -4.11
C HIS A 64 -0.36 -38.32 -3.33
N HIS A 65 -0.31 -38.30 -1.99
CA HIS A 65 -1.56 -38.23 -1.20
C HIS A 65 -2.31 -36.91 -1.36
N ALA A 66 -1.62 -35.80 -1.66
CA ALA A 66 -2.21 -34.48 -1.83
C ALA A 66 -2.87 -34.26 -3.20
N PHE A 67 -2.23 -34.76 -4.26
CA PHE A 67 -2.56 -34.42 -5.64
C PHE A 67 -3.20 -35.56 -6.42
N ASP A 68 -2.97 -36.83 -6.07
CA ASP A 68 -3.48 -37.94 -6.86
C ASP A 68 -4.99 -38.11 -6.65
N GLY A 69 -5.74 -38.01 -7.75
CA GLY A 69 -7.17 -38.25 -7.77
C GLY A 69 -8.00 -37.11 -7.19
N LYS A 70 -9.21 -37.45 -6.74
CA LYS A 70 -10.20 -36.48 -6.25
C LYS A 70 -9.80 -35.93 -4.89
N THR A 71 -10.17 -34.68 -4.63
CA THR A 71 -9.99 -34.10 -3.29
C THR A 71 -10.81 -34.85 -2.25
N THR A 72 -10.13 -35.17 -1.16
CA THR A 72 -10.66 -35.85 0.01
C THR A 72 -10.17 -35.14 1.27
N PRO A 73 -10.79 -35.38 2.44
CA PRO A 73 -10.26 -34.86 3.69
C PRO A 73 -8.79 -35.25 3.93
N ALA A 74 -8.39 -36.47 3.55
CA ALA A 74 -7.01 -36.92 3.63
C ALA A 74 -6.08 -36.09 2.71
N SER A 75 -6.47 -35.85 1.46
CA SER A 75 -5.64 -35.07 0.54
C SER A 75 -5.47 -33.62 0.99
N GLN A 76 -6.48 -33.02 1.62
CA GLN A 76 -6.38 -31.69 2.22
C GLN A 76 -5.42 -31.66 3.43
N GLU A 77 -5.39 -32.72 4.25
CA GLU A 77 -4.40 -32.84 5.32
C GLU A 77 -2.97 -32.99 4.76
N ALA A 78 -2.80 -33.72 3.65
CA ALA A 78 -1.52 -33.79 2.95
C ALA A 78 -1.09 -32.42 2.37
N LEU A 79 -2.02 -31.67 1.75
CA LEU A 79 -1.77 -30.30 1.28
C LEU A 79 -1.35 -29.37 2.44
N ARG A 80 -1.96 -29.52 3.63
CA ARG A 80 -1.56 -28.79 4.86
C ARG A 80 -0.14 -29.16 5.29
N CYS A 81 0.24 -30.44 5.23
CA CYS A 81 1.61 -30.87 5.49
C CYS A 81 2.61 -30.23 4.52
N LEU A 82 2.29 -30.23 3.22
CA LEU A 82 3.11 -29.60 2.19
C LEU A 82 3.24 -28.08 2.44
N ALA A 83 2.14 -27.37 2.65
CA ALA A 83 2.17 -25.94 2.92
C ALA A 83 3.05 -25.57 4.13
N ASN A 84 3.00 -26.37 5.22
CA ASN A 84 3.88 -26.19 6.37
C ASN A 84 5.36 -26.45 6.02
N ALA A 85 5.65 -27.50 5.24
CA ALA A 85 7.01 -27.79 4.79
C ALA A 85 7.60 -26.64 3.98
N LEU A 86 6.86 -26.13 2.99
CA LEU A 86 7.26 -25.01 2.13
C LEU A 86 7.48 -23.71 2.90
N LEU A 87 6.68 -23.48 3.95
CA LEU A 87 6.79 -22.32 4.81
C LEU A 87 8.02 -22.38 5.71
N LEU A 88 8.22 -23.52 6.39
CA LEU A 88 9.27 -23.68 7.40
C LEU A 88 10.66 -23.91 6.80
N GLN A 89 10.74 -24.57 5.64
CA GLN A 89 12.00 -24.99 5.04
C GLN A 89 12.07 -24.54 3.57
N PRO A 90 12.71 -23.40 3.25
CA PRO A 90 12.75 -22.85 1.89
C PRO A 90 13.25 -23.85 0.82
N LYS A 91 14.18 -24.73 1.17
CA LYS A 91 14.68 -25.80 0.27
C LYS A 91 13.59 -26.71 -0.30
N THR A 92 12.50 -26.90 0.44
CA THR A 92 11.40 -27.80 0.04
C THR A 92 10.59 -27.26 -1.13
N ARG A 93 10.65 -25.95 -1.40
CA ARG A 93 9.96 -25.29 -2.52
C ARG A 93 10.51 -25.78 -3.85
N GLN A 94 11.83 -25.74 -4.02
CA GLN A 94 12.47 -26.26 -5.22
C GLN A 94 12.26 -27.78 -5.35
N ILE A 95 12.36 -28.52 -4.24
CA ILE A 95 12.11 -29.98 -4.26
C ILE A 95 10.69 -30.29 -4.75
N LEU A 96 9.67 -29.55 -4.30
CA LEU A 96 8.29 -29.75 -4.76
C LEU A 96 8.14 -29.48 -6.27
N VAL A 97 8.82 -28.45 -6.78
CA VAL A 97 8.84 -28.10 -8.20
C VAL A 97 9.55 -29.18 -9.02
N ASP A 98 10.70 -29.66 -8.56
CA ASP A 98 11.49 -30.72 -9.21
C ASP A 98 10.72 -32.06 -9.25
N LEU A 99 9.85 -32.30 -8.27
CA LEU A 99 8.94 -33.45 -8.26
C LEU A 99 7.75 -33.31 -9.22
N GLY A 100 7.60 -32.17 -9.91
CA GLY A 100 6.54 -31.94 -10.89
C GLY A 100 5.17 -31.65 -10.27
N HIS A 101 5.11 -31.22 -9.01
CA HIS A 101 3.83 -30.95 -8.34
C HIS A 101 3.25 -29.55 -8.58
N GLY A 102 3.94 -28.69 -9.35
CA GLY A 102 3.44 -27.36 -9.73
C GLY A 102 2.12 -27.40 -10.51
N PRO A 103 2.05 -28.10 -11.66
CA PRO A 103 0.80 -28.25 -12.43
C PRO A 103 -0.34 -28.87 -11.62
N HIS A 104 -0.02 -29.86 -10.78
CA HIS A 104 -0.99 -30.50 -9.91
C HIS A 104 -1.62 -29.51 -8.90
N ALA A 105 -0.82 -28.60 -8.33
CA ALA A 105 -1.32 -27.55 -7.45
C ALA A 105 -2.18 -26.52 -8.20
N ALA A 106 -1.83 -26.18 -9.45
CA ALA A 106 -2.66 -25.32 -10.30
C ALA A 106 -4.01 -25.98 -10.64
N ASP A 107 -4.01 -27.28 -10.95
CA ASP A 107 -5.25 -28.02 -11.23
C ASP A 107 -6.19 -28.09 -10.02
N LYS A 108 -5.66 -28.12 -8.80
CA LYS A 108 -6.47 -28.09 -7.58
C LYS A 108 -7.30 -26.80 -7.44
N LEU A 109 -6.88 -25.68 -8.05
CA LEU A 109 -7.65 -24.42 -8.04
C LEU A 109 -8.90 -24.46 -8.92
N LYS A 110 -9.03 -25.45 -9.82
CA LYS A 110 -10.23 -25.65 -10.64
C LYS A 110 -11.42 -26.17 -9.83
N GLU A 111 -11.15 -26.77 -8.67
CA GLU A 111 -12.18 -27.34 -7.81
C GLU A 111 -12.96 -26.26 -7.04
N ASP A 112 -14.26 -26.48 -6.84
CA ASP A 112 -15.13 -25.54 -6.09
C ASP A 112 -15.08 -25.84 -4.59
N SER A 113 -13.95 -25.55 -3.95
CA SER A 113 -13.71 -25.78 -2.53
C SER A 113 -12.83 -24.69 -1.93
N VAL A 114 -13.36 -23.95 -0.96
CA VAL A 114 -12.64 -22.84 -0.30
C VAL A 114 -11.37 -23.32 0.42
N ASP A 115 -11.44 -24.47 1.10
CA ASP A 115 -10.26 -25.09 1.75
C ASP A 115 -9.18 -25.45 0.73
N THR A 116 -9.58 -26.03 -0.39
CA THR A 116 -8.64 -26.45 -1.45
C THR A 116 -8.06 -25.24 -2.15
N GLU A 117 -8.88 -24.20 -2.39
CA GLU A 117 -8.44 -22.91 -2.89
C GLU A 117 -7.36 -22.30 -1.99
N PHE A 118 -7.62 -22.20 -0.69
CA PHE A 118 -6.65 -21.68 0.28
C PHE A 118 -5.32 -22.45 0.21
N LEU A 119 -5.37 -23.78 0.26
CA LEU A 119 -4.17 -24.62 0.31
C LEU A 119 -3.38 -24.60 -1.00
N ALA A 120 -4.07 -24.69 -2.14
CA ALA A 120 -3.44 -24.65 -3.46
C ALA A 120 -2.84 -23.27 -3.75
N SER A 121 -3.59 -22.19 -3.47
CA SER A 121 -3.08 -20.81 -3.58
C SER A 121 -1.88 -20.60 -2.66
N ARG A 122 -1.89 -21.14 -1.44
CA ARG A 122 -0.76 -21.06 -0.50
C ARG A 122 0.49 -21.77 -1.01
N ILE A 123 0.35 -23.00 -1.51
CA ILE A 123 1.45 -23.78 -2.06
C ILE A 123 2.07 -23.04 -3.25
N LEU A 124 1.23 -22.61 -4.20
CA LEU A 124 1.66 -21.87 -5.37
C LEU A 124 2.26 -20.51 -4.99
N PHE A 125 1.75 -19.82 -3.97
CA PHE A 125 2.34 -18.57 -3.50
C PHE A 125 3.72 -18.80 -2.90
N LEU A 126 3.90 -19.86 -2.11
CA LEU A 126 5.21 -20.15 -1.51
C LEU A 126 6.24 -20.52 -2.58
N THR A 127 5.86 -21.19 -3.66
CA THR A 127 6.77 -21.50 -4.78
C THR A 127 7.14 -20.30 -5.65
N THR A 128 6.55 -19.11 -5.45
CA THR A 128 7.05 -17.89 -6.11
C THR A 128 8.36 -17.41 -5.49
N TYR A 129 8.73 -17.91 -4.30
CA TYR A 129 9.94 -17.51 -3.58
C TYR A 129 10.95 -18.65 -3.55
N ASN A 130 12.17 -18.39 -4.04
CA ASN A 130 13.29 -19.33 -3.98
C ASN A 130 12.99 -20.69 -4.67
N ALA A 131 12.17 -20.67 -5.72
CA ALA A 131 11.94 -21.80 -6.61
C ALA A 131 11.74 -21.30 -8.05
N ASN A 132 11.97 -22.17 -9.03
CA ASN A 132 11.95 -21.83 -10.46
C ASN A 132 10.68 -22.31 -11.20
N LEU A 133 9.53 -22.35 -10.52
CA LEU A 133 8.28 -22.78 -11.11
C LEU A 133 7.88 -21.85 -12.27
N ASP A 134 7.61 -22.43 -13.45
CA ASP A 134 7.22 -21.65 -14.63
C ASP A 134 5.72 -21.33 -14.60
N TYR A 135 5.37 -20.16 -14.05
CA TYR A 135 3.99 -19.68 -14.02
C TYR A 135 3.42 -19.37 -15.42
N ALA A 136 4.26 -19.04 -16.41
CA ALA A 136 3.79 -18.85 -17.77
C ALA A 136 3.35 -20.19 -18.39
N GLN A 137 4.07 -21.27 -18.10
CA GLN A 137 3.64 -22.62 -18.43
C GLN A 137 2.32 -22.97 -17.73
N LEU A 138 2.20 -22.73 -16.41
CA LEU A 138 0.97 -23.05 -15.67
C LEU A 138 -0.26 -22.28 -16.17
N VAL A 139 -0.07 -21.02 -16.57
CA VAL A 139 -1.16 -20.24 -17.16
C VAL A 139 -1.59 -20.82 -18.50
N ARG A 140 -0.65 -21.26 -19.35
CA ARG A 140 -0.96 -21.84 -20.67
C ARG A 140 -1.53 -23.25 -20.61
N GLU A 141 -0.96 -24.12 -19.79
CA GLU A 141 -1.26 -25.56 -19.79
C GLU A 141 -2.29 -25.94 -18.72
N SER A 142 -2.19 -25.34 -17.52
CA SER A 142 -3.10 -25.63 -16.40
C SER A 142 -4.23 -24.62 -16.26
N GLN A 143 -4.33 -23.61 -17.13
CA GLN A 143 -5.36 -22.56 -17.06
C GLN A 143 -5.39 -21.87 -15.68
N LEU A 144 -4.20 -21.60 -15.11
CA LEU A 144 -4.06 -21.04 -13.78
C LEU A 144 -4.75 -19.67 -13.65
N ALA A 145 -4.60 -18.80 -14.66
CA ALA A 145 -5.24 -17.48 -14.66
C ALA A 145 -6.78 -17.57 -14.65
N ASP A 146 -7.36 -18.46 -15.46
CA ASP A 146 -8.80 -18.71 -15.48
C ASP A 146 -9.32 -19.20 -14.13
N SER A 147 -8.58 -20.10 -13.49
CA SER A 147 -8.93 -20.65 -12.17
C SER A 147 -8.88 -19.59 -11.07
N ILE A 148 -7.88 -18.71 -11.09
CA ILE A 148 -7.76 -17.56 -10.18
C ILE A 148 -8.89 -16.55 -10.41
N ASN A 149 -9.16 -16.18 -11.66
CA ASN A 149 -10.26 -15.27 -12.01
C ASN A 149 -11.61 -15.84 -11.57
N ALA A 150 -11.83 -17.14 -11.74
CA ALA A 150 -13.02 -17.83 -11.27
C ALA A 150 -13.13 -17.78 -9.74
N ALA A 151 -12.03 -18.01 -9.01
CA ALA A 151 -11.99 -17.91 -7.55
C ALA A 151 -12.34 -16.50 -7.05
N ILE A 152 -11.71 -15.46 -7.60
CA ILE A 152 -12.01 -14.06 -7.26
C ILE A 152 -13.47 -13.72 -7.57
N THR A 153 -14.00 -14.22 -8.69
CA THR A 153 -15.41 -14.07 -9.06
C THR A 153 -16.33 -14.75 -8.04
N ARG A 154 -16.00 -15.95 -7.54
CA ARG A 154 -16.79 -16.64 -6.51
C ARG A 154 -16.87 -15.82 -5.23
N HIS A 155 -15.75 -15.28 -4.73
CA HIS A 155 -15.75 -14.39 -3.56
C HIS A 155 -16.59 -13.14 -3.81
N ALA A 156 -16.50 -12.53 -5.00
CA ALA A 156 -17.27 -11.35 -5.35
C ALA A 156 -18.79 -11.62 -5.50
N LYS A 157 -19.24 -12.86 -5.76
CA LYS A 157 -20.67 -13.20 -5.83
C LYS A 157 -21.39 -12.93 -4.52
N ARG A 158 -20.72 -13.12 -3.37
CA ARG A 158 -21.23 -12.81 -2.03
C ARG A 158 -21.69 -11.37 -1.87
N TYR A 159 -21.06 -10.44 -2.59
CA TYR A 159 -21.36 -9.03 -2.53
C TYR A 159 -22.40 -8.60 -3.57
N SER A 160 -23.11 -9.53 -4.21
CA SER A 160 -24.17 -9.22 -5.19
C SER A 160 -25.47 -8.76 -4.50
N LYS A 161 -26.41 -8.19 -5.25
CA LYS A 161 -27.70 -7.72 -4.69
C LYS A 161 -28.60 -8.89 -4.24
N SER A 162 -28.42 -10.07 -4.83
CA SER A 162 -29.23 -11.28 -4.61
C SER A 162 -28.74 -12.18 -3.48
N SER A 163 -27.57 -11.93 -2.90
CA SER A 163 -26.98 -12.78 -1.87
C SER A 163 -27.36 -12.33 -0.46
N SER A 164 -27.83 -13.29 0.35
CA SER A 164 -27.96 -13.14 1.79
C SER A 164 -26.58 -12.83 2.41
N ARG A 165 -26.44 -11.67 3.04
CA ARG A 165 -25.20 -11.25 3.71
C ARG A 165 -25.10 -11.92 5.07
N GLY A 166 -24.69 -13.18 5.09
CA GLY A 166 -24.20 -13.81 6.33
C GLY A 166 -22.91 -13.13 6.82
N PRO A 167 -22.40 -13.50 8.02
CA PRO A 167 -21.05 -13.13 8.45
C PRO A 167 -19.99 -13.78 7.56
N GLU A 168 -18.85 -13.11 7.34
CA GLU A 168 -17.76 -13.65 6.53
C GLU A 168 -17.11 -14.82 7.25
N GLN A 169 -16.97 -15.96 6.57
CA GLN A 169 -16.31 -17.10 7.18
C GLN A 169 -14.80 -16.86 7.16
N PRO A 170 -14.08 -17.12 8.26
CA PRO A 170 -12.63 -16.88 8.31
C PRO A 170 -11.87 -17.59 7.19
N MET A 171 -12.28 -18.81 6.81
CA MET A 171 -11.63 -19.57 5.74
C MET A 171 -11.82 -18.93 4.36
N GLU A 172 -12.98 -18.33 4.08
CA GLU A 172 -13.21 -17.59 2.82
C GLU A 172 -12.27 -16.37 2.73
N ALA A 173 -12.15 -15.61 3.81
CA ALA A 173 -11.25 -14.45 3.87
C ALA A 173 -9.77 -14.86 3.70
N MET A 174 -9.36 -15.97 4.31
CA MET A 174 -8.00 -16.52 4.15
C MET A 174 -7.75 -17.02 2.73
N ALA A 175 -8.68 -17.76 2.13
CA ALA A 175 -8.57 -18.23 0.75
C ALA A 175 -8.44 -17.06 -0.23
N LEU A 176 -9.30 -16.06 -0.12
CA LEU A 176 -9.22 -14.83 -0.92
C LEU A 176 -7.85 -14.15 -0.75
N SER A 177 -7.37 -14.01 0.49
CA SER A 177 -6.08 -13.39 0.76
C SER A 177 -4.92 -14.12 0.09
N GLU A 178 -4.88 -15.45 0.14
CA GLU A 178 -3.82 -16.22 -0.52
C GLU A 178 -3.93 -16.18 -2.05
N THR A 179 -5.14 -16.22 -2.60
CA THR A 179 -5.38 -16.08 -4.05
C THR A 179 -4.91 -14.71 -4.56
N LEU A 180 -5.21 -13.63 -3.83
CA LEU A 180 -4.77 -12.27 -4.18
C LEU A 180 -3.24 -12.11 -4.08
N LYS A 181 -2.60 -12.65 -3.04
CA LYS A 181 -1.13 -12.65 -2.89
C LYS A 181 -0.44 -13.45 -4.01
N LEU A 182 -0.99 -14.61 -4.35
CA LEU A 182 -0.50 -15.40 -5.49
C LEU A 182 -0.57 -14.58 -6.78
N THR A 183 -1.72 -13.95 -7.04
CA THR A 183 -1.93 -13.15 -8.25
C THR A 183 -0.94 -11.98 -8.30
N PHE A 184 -0.74 -11.30 -7.16
CA PHE A 184 0.22 -10.21 -7.02
C PHE A 184 1.63 -10.68 -7.43
N ASN A 185 2.11 -11.78 -6.85
CA ASN A 185 3.45 -12.28 -7.14
C ASN A 185 3.62 -12.75 -8.58
N ILE A 186 2.60 -13.40 -9.17
CA ILE A 186 2.65 -13.81 -10.58
C ILE A 186 2.86 -12.58 -11.47
N ILE A 187 2.04 -11.53 -11.30
CA ILE A 187 2.13 -10.33 -12.13
C ILE A 187 3.43 -9.56 -11.84
N HIS A 188 3.84 -9.48 -10.57
CA HIS A 188 5.09 -8.82 -10.18
C HIS A 188 6.31 -9.41 -10.89
N HIS A 189 6.39 -10.74 -10.99
CA HIS A 189 7.50 -11.42 -11.66
C HIS A 189 7.33 -11.55 -13.18
N LYS A 190 6.09 -11.50 -13.69
CA LYS A 190 5.71 -11.68 -15.10
C LYS A 190 4.64 -10.66 -15.50
N GLN A 191 5.07 -9.43 -15.73
CA GLN A 191 4.17 -8.31 -16.06
C GLN A 191 3.38 -8.54 -17.34
N ASP A 192 3.91 -9.34 -18.28
CA ASP A 192 3.25 -9.75 -19.52
C ASP A 192 1.95 -10.55 -19.29
N LEU A 193 1.81 -11.19 -18.12
CA LEU A 193 0.62 -11.95 -17.76
C LEU A 193 -0.49 -11.09 -17.13
N ALA A 194 -0.26 -9.80 -16.85
CA ALA A 194 -1.21 -8.93 -16.16
C ALA A 194 -2.59 -8.86 -16.85
N SER A 195 -2.59 -8.80 -18.18
CA SER A 195 -3.80 -8.73 -19.00
C SER A 195 -4.75 -9.91 -18.80
N LEU A 196 -4.20 -11.09 -18.47
CA LEU A 196 -4.99 -12.31 -18.24
C LEU A 196 -5.81 -12.24 -16.95
N PHE A 197 -5.47 -11.34 -16.02
CA PHE A 197 -6.20 -11.13 -14.77
C PHE A 197 -7.19 -9.95 -14.85
N GLY A 198 -7.35 -9.32 -16.02
CA GLY A 198 -8.33 -8.25 -16.26
C GLY A 198 -9.76 -8.55 -15.77
N PRO A 199 -10.32 -9.76 -15.95
CA PRO A 199 -11.65 -10.12 -15.44
C PRO A 199 -11.81 -10.01 -13.92
N SER A 200 -10.71 -9.98 -13.16
CA SER A 200 -10.74 -9.82 -11.70
C SER A 200 -10.93 -8.36 -11.26
N ILE A 201 -10.56 -7.37 -12.07
CA ILE A 201 -10.58 -5.94 -11.69
C ILE A 201 -11.97 -5.48 -11.18
N PRO A 202 -13.08 -5.65 -11.92
CA PRO A 202 -14.40 -5.22 -11.43
C PRO A 202 -14.84 -5.96 -10.17
N ASN A 203 -14.42 -7.22 -10.01
CA ASN A 203 -14.71 -8.03 -8.84
C ASN A 203 -13.95 -7.54 -7.60
N VAL A 204 -12.68 -7.13 -7.76
CA VAL A 204 -11.86 -6.56 -6.70
C VAL A 204 -12.46 -5.23 -6.19
N PHE A 205 -12.80 -4.30 -7.08
CA PHE A 205 -13.47 -3.05 -6.69
C PHE A 205 -14.82 -3.29 -6.02
N LYS A 206 -15.63 -4.21 -6.56
CA LYS A 206 -16.91 -4.60 -5.95
C LYS A 206 -16.73 -5.10 -4.52
N MET A 207 -15.71 -5.92 -4.25
CA MET A 207 -15.41 -6.41 -2.91
C MET A 207 -14.94 -5.29 -1.98
N LEU A 208 -14.01 -4.43 -2.41
CA LEU A 208 -13.55 -3.28 -1.63
C LEU A 208 -14.73 -2.42 -1.16
N VAL A 209 -15.55 -1.95 -2.10
CA VAL A 209 -16.66 -1.04 -1.81
C VAL A 209 -17.73 -1.70 -0.94
N ARG A 210 -18.14 -2.93 -1.26
CA ARG A 210 -19.31 -3.57 -0.62
C ARG A 210 -19.01 -4.29 0.68
N ARG A 211 -17.74 -4.63 0.95
CA ARG A 211 -17.29 -5.14 2.24
C ARG A 211 -17.31 -4.05 3.31
N GLY A 212 -17.19 -2.78 2.90
CA GLY A 212 -17.04 -1.66 3.80
C GLY A 212 -15.63 -1.59 4.38
N ILE A 213 -15.41 -0.63 5.29
CA ILE A 213 -14.11 -0.42 5.92
C ILE A 213 -14.00 -1.33 7.14
N PRO A 214 -13.07 -2.30 7.15
CA PRO A 214 -12.89 -3.18 8.30
C PRO A 214 -12.26 -2.42 9.48
N SER A 215 -12.23 -3.04 10.65
CA SER A 215 -11.50 -2.54 11.82
C SER A 215 -10.44 -3.56 12.21
N PRO A 216 -9.14 -3.30 11.99
CA PRO A 216 -8.57 -2.05 11.46
C PRO A 216 -8.76 -1.88 9.91
N PRO A 217 -8.73 -0.64 9.36
CA PRO A 217 -9.13 -0.31 7.98
C PRO A 217 -8.40 -1.06 6.86
N LEU A 218 -7.13 -1.41 7.05
CA LEU A 218 -6.34 -2.18 6.09
C LEU A 218 -5.99 -3.57 6.64
N SER A 219 -6.90 -4.18 7.39
CA SER A 219 -6.80 -5.61 7.71
C SER A 219 -7.10 -6.48 6.48
N GLY A 220 -6.46 -7.65 6.40
CA GLY A 220 -6.71 -8.59 5.31
C GLY A 220 -8.16 -9.10 5.30
N PRO A 221 -8.75 -9.43 4.13
CA PRO A 221 -8.25 -9.27 2.75
C PRO A 221 -8.25 -7.85 2.15
N THR A 222 -8.67 -6.79 2.87
CA THR A 222 -8.77 -5.43 2.27
C THR A 222 -7.41 -4.91 1.81
N ARG A 223 -6.35 -5.18 2.58
CA ARG A 223 -4.97 -4.86 2.18
C ARG A 223 -4.57 -5.55 0.88
N GLU A 224 -4.83 -6.85 0.77
CA GLU A 224 -4.50 -7.64 -0.42
C GLU A 224 -5.31 -7.17 -1.65
N LEU A 225 -6.56 -6.74 -1.45
CA LEU A 225 -7.39 -6.14 -2.51
C LEU A 225 -6.83 -4.81 -3.01
N VAL A 226 -6.29 -3.96 -2.13
CA VAL A 226 -5.60 -2.72 -2.53
C VAL A 226 -4.30 -3.05 -3.28
N ASN A 227 -3.49 -3.95 -2.72
CA ASN A 227 -2.19 -4.30 -3.29
C ASN A 227 -2.29 -4.92 -4.69
N ILE A 228 -3.30 -5.74 -4.96
CA ILE A 228 -3.44 -6.34 -6.29
C ILE A 228 -3.77 -5.31 -7.37
N LEU A 229 -4.52 -4.26 -7.05
CA LEU A 229 -4.87 -3.19 -8.00
C LEU A 229 -3.66 -2.37 -8.44
N LEU A 230 -2.56 -2.39 -7.68
CA LEU A 230 -1.29 -1.79 -8.10
C LEU A 230 -0.63 -2.54 -9.27
N HIS A 231 -0.95 -3.82 -9.45
CA HIS A 231 -0.34 -4.67 -10.47
C HIS A 231 -1.30 -5.00 -11.62
N LEU A 232 -2.62 -4.97 -11.38
CA LEU A 232 -3.60 -5.17 -12.44
C LEU A 232 -3.56 -4.03 -13.46
N ASP A 233 -3.90 -4.36 -14.71
CA ASP A 233 -4.01 -3.39 -15.80
C ASP A 233 -5.33 -2.60 -15.68
N ILE A 234 -5.29 -1.55 -14.87
CA ILE A 234 -6.44 -0.65 -14.67
C ILE A 234 -6.49 0.50 -15.68
N GLU A 235 -5.48 0.62 -16.53
CA GLU A 235 -5.26 1.77 -17.42
C GLU A 235 -5.84 1.54 -18.81
N HIS A 236 -6.04 0.29 -19.21
CA HIS A 236 -6.67 -0.10 -20.47
C HIS A 236 -8.04 -0.74 -20.25
N GLU A 237 -8.87 -0.79 -21.29
CA GLU A 237 -10.14 -1.51 -21.24
C GLU A 237 -9.91 -3.03 -21.08
N PRO A 238 -10.66 -3.74 -20.21
CA PRO A 238 -11.85 -3.31 -19.45
C PRO A 238 -11.56 -2.72 -18.05
N GLY A 239 -10.29 -2.49 -17.71
CA GLY A 239 -9.86 -1.95 -16.43
C GLY A 239 -10.40 -0.54 -16.15
N LEU A 240 -10.37 0.34 -17.15
CA LEU A 240 -10.91 1.71 -17.03
C LEU A 240 -12.40 1.72 -16.67
N GLU A 241 -13.23 0.94 -17.37
CA GLU A 241 -14.65 0.75 -17.06
C GLU A 241 -14.89 0.25 -15.63
N ALA A 242 -13.97 -0.57 -15.10
CA ALA A 242 -14.06 -1.08 -13.73
C ALA A 242 -13.64 -0.04 -12.67
N VAL A 243 -12.65 0.80 -12.96
CA VAL A 243 -12.23 1.91 -12.08
C VAL A 243 -13.28 3.01 -12.03
N PHE A 244 -13.86 3.37 -13.19
CA PHE A 244 -14.85 4.44 -13.34
C PHE A 244 -16.18 3.90 -13.88
N PRO A 245 -16.94 3.13 -13.08
CA PRO A 245 -18.12 2.46 -13.59
C PRO A 245 -19.20 3.47 -14.00
N SER A 246 -19.91 3.15 -15.08
CA SER A 246 -20.91 4.05 -15.69
C SER A 246 -22.06 4.45 -14.77
N PHE A 247 -22.38 3.63 -13.76
CA PHE A 247 -23.44 3.93 -12.80
C PHE A 247 -23.03 4.94 -11.71
N ASP A 248 -21.73 5.04 -11.41
CA ASP A 248 -21.18 5.93 -10.39
C ASP A 248 -19.65 5.99 -10.55
N ARG A 249 -19.16 6.96 -11.33
CA ARG A 249 -17.73 7.09 -11.64
C ARG A 249 -16.87 7.38 -10.40
N GLU A 250 -17.47 7.84 -9.31
CA GLU A 250 -16.77 8.30 -8.11
C GLU A 250 -16.78 7.25 -6.98
N ILE A 251 -17.54 6.16 -7.12
CA ILE A 251 -17.77 5.20 -6.02
C ILE A 251 -16.47 4.61 -5.47
N ASN A 252 -15.57 4.19 -6.37
CA ASN A 252 -14.32 3.55 -6.00
C ASN A 252 -13.40 4.56 -5.30
N ILE A 253 -13.26 5.76 -5.86
CA ILE A 253 -12.35 6.75 -5.30
C ILE A 253 -12.84 7.31 -3.96
N ARG A 254 -14.16 7.59 -3.82
CA ARG A 254 -14.72 7.98 -2.51
C ARG A 254 -14.48 6.92 -1.45
N HIS A 255 -14.59 5.64 -1.82
CA HIS A 255 -14.29 4.54 -0.90
C HIS A 255 -12.81 4.51 -0.52
N LEU A 256 -11.88 4.61 -1.48
CA LEU A 256 -10.43 4.60 -1.22
C LEU A 256 -9.99 5.81 -0.37
N VAL A 257 -10.54 6.99 -0.60
CA VAL A 257 -10.27 8.20 0.21
C VAL A 257 -10.81 8.03 1.64
N THR A 258 -12.02 7.49 1.79
CA THR A 258 -12.57 7.21 3.13
C THR A 258 -11.73 6.15 3.85
N LEU A 259 -11.25 5.13 3.13
CA LEU A 259 -10.37 4.10 3.65
C LEU A 259 -9.03 4.70 4.11
N LEU A 260 -8.46 5.62 3.32
CA LEU A 260 -7.23 6.34 3.65
C LEU A 260 -7.40 7.16 4.94
N ASP A 261 -8.47 7.95 5.03
CA ASP A 261 -8.77 8.77 6.19
C ASP A 261 -8.85 7.94 7.48
N ARG A 262 -9.58 6.81 7.42
CA ARG A 262 -9.68 5.89 8.57
C ARG A 262 -8.34 5.24 8.90
N ALA A 263 -7.54 4.86 7.90
CA ALA A 263 -6.24 4.23 8.14
C ALA A 263 -5.28 5.21 8.86
N LEU A 264 -5.21 6.47 8.41
CA LEU A 264 -4.36 7.48 9.04
C LEU A 264 -4.75 7.79 10.50
N LEU A 265 -6.02 7.59 10.87
CA LEU A 265 -6.50 7.77 12.24
C LEU A 265 -6.20 6.56 13.16
N VAL A 266 -6.21 5.35 12.62
CA VAL A 266 -6.13 4.11 13.41
C VAL A 266 -4.70 3.63 13.63
N TYR A 267 -3.83 3.77 12.63
CA TYR A 267 -2.47 3.26 12.69
C TYR A 267 -1.50 4.27 13.30
N PRO A 268 -0.57 3.85 14.17
CA PRO A 268 0.45 4.73 14.72
C PRO A 268 1.50 5.10 13.66
N PRO A 269 2.21 6.24 13.80
CA PRO A 269 3.14 6.74 12.77
C PRO A 269 4.17 5.73 12.26
N LYS A 270 4.69 4.88 13.15
CA LYS A 270 5.67 3.83 12.81
C LYS A 270 5.16 2.77 11.83
N ASP A 271 3.84 2.52 11.79
CA ASP A 271 3.23 1.46 10.98
C ASP A 271 2.62 2.03 9.69
N LEU A 272 2.49 3.36 9.59
CA LEU A 272 1.89 4.04 8.44
C LEU A 272 2.69 3.84 7.15
N ASP A 273 4.02 3.86 7.24
CA ASP A 273 4.89 3.84 6.05
C ASP A 273 4.72 2.56 5.24
N GLU A 274 4.64 1.39 5.90
CA GLU A 274 4.40 0.12 5.21
C GLU A 274 2.91 -0.06 4.86
N THR A 275 2.01 0.31 5.77
CA THR A 275 0.59 -0.06 5.66
C THR A 275 -0.17 0.81 4.67
N VAL A 276 0.08 2.12 4.65
CA VAL A 276 -0.75 3.11 3.95
C VAL A 276 -0.18 3.51 2.59
N THR A 277 1.13 3.40 2.39
CA THR A 277 1.80 3.75 1.12
C THR A 277 1.18 3.07 -0.11
N PRO A 278 0.82 1.77 -0.09
CA PRO A 278 0.15 1.14 -1.23
C PRO A 278 -1.18 1.79 -1.61
N LEU A 279 -1.95 2.27 -0.61
CA LEU A 279 -3.23 2.92 -0.83
C LEU A 279 -3.06 4.32 -1.46
N VAL A 280 -2.09 5.11 -0.97
CA VAL A 280 -1.75 6.42 -1.56
C VAL A 280 -1.26 6.24 -3.00
N THR A 281 -0.41 5.23 -3.23
CA THR A 281 0.10 4.90 -4.57
C THR A 281 -1.04 4.53 -5.52
N LEU A 282 -2.03 3.76 -5.06
CA LEU A 282 -3.20 3.41 -5.87
C LEU A 282 -4.06 4.63 -6.20
N ILE A 283 -4.29 5.51 -5.23
CA ILE A 283 -5.05 6.76 -5.44
C ILE A 283 -4.34 7.64 -6.47
N HIS A 284 -3.03 7.79 -6.38
CA HIS A 284 -2.21 8.51 -7.35
C HIS A 284 -2.30 7.90 -8.76
N ARG A 285 -2.22 6.57 -8.87
CA ARG A 285 -2.37 5.86 -10.15
C ARG A 285 -3.75 6.08 -10.76
N ILE A 286 -4.82 6.02 -9.96
CA ILE A 286 -6.19 6.27 -10.41
C ILE A 286 -6.36 7.73 -10.86
N TYR A 287 -5.79 8.70 -10.14
CA TYR A 287 -5.84 10.11 -10.56
C TYR A 287 -5.23 10.32 -11.95
N SER A 288 -4.11 9.65 -12.23
CA SER A 288 -3.37 9.78 -13.49
C SER A 288 -4.18 9.34 -14.73
N ILE A 289 -5.19 8.48 -14.54
CA ILE A 289 -6.07 7.98 -15.60
C ILE A 289 -7.51 8.50 -15.49
N ALA A 290 -7.79 9.39 -14.53
CA ALA A 290 -9.15 9.84 -14.26
C ALA A 290 -9.69 10.77 -15.36
N PRO A 291 -10.96 10.60 -15.78
CA PRO A 291 -11.65 11.63 -16.57
C PRO A 291 -11.67 12.96 -15.82
N LYS A 292 -11.67 14.08 -16.56
CA LYS A 292 -11.60 15.45 -15.98
C LYS A 292 -12.60 15.69 -14.84
N ASP A 293 -13.85 15.27 -15.02
CA ASP A 293 -14.89 15.44 -13.99
C ASP A 293 -14.55 14.70 -12.69
N THR A 294 -14.02 13.48 -12.80
CA THR A 294 -13.64 12.66 -11.65
C THR A 294 -12.35 13.15 -11.02
N ALA A 295 -11.36 13.59 -11.82
CA ALA A 295 -10.15 14.23 -11.32
C ALA A 295 -10.46 15.45 -10.44
N HIS A 296 -11.40 16.28 -10.87
CA HIS A 296 -11.84 17.44 -10.10
C HIS A 296 -12.52 17.06 -8.77
N VAL A 297 -13.22 15.94 -8.72
CA VAL A 297 -13.76 15.40 -7.46
C VAL A 297 -12.64 14.92 -6.55
N MET A 298 -11.59 14.29 -7.09
CA MET A 298 -10.43 13.88 -6.31
C MET A 298 -9.69 15.06 -5.70
N GLU A 299 -9.51 16.13 -6.47
CA GLU A 299 -8.95 17.39 -6.00
C GLU A 299 -9.73 17.95 -4.81
N LYS A 300 -11.07 18.02 -4.92
CA LYS A 300 -11.94 18.46 -3.81
C LYS A 300 -11.87 17.58 -2.56
N LEU A 301 -11.61 16.29 -2.72
CA LEU A 301 -11.57 15.34 -1.61
C LEU A 301 -10.23 15.32 -0.87
N LEU A 302 -9.13 15.70 -1.54
CA LEU A 302 -7.77 15.51 -1.04
C LEU A 302 -7.02 16.83 -0.78
N LEU A 303 -7.27 17.87 -1.58
CA LEU A 303 -6.64 19.18 -1.41
C LEU A 303 -7.33 20.00 -0.31
N PRO A 304 -6.62 20.97 0.30
CA PRO A 304 -7.22 21.82 1.30
C PRO A 304 -8.41 22.64 0.78
N THR A 305 -9.49 22.67 1.55
CA THR A 305 -10.68 23.46 1.22
C THR A 305 -10.50 24.92 1.64
N THR A 306 -11.36 25.82 1.13
CA THR A 306 -11.35 27.23 1.54
C THR A 306 -11.58 27.40 3.05
N GLU A 307 -12.39 26.53 3.67
CA GLU A 307 -12.67 26.54 5.11
C GLU A 307 -11.43 26.18 5.95
N GLU A 308 -10.54 25.34 5.41
CA GLU A 308 -9.30 24.97 6.10
C GLU A 308 -8.30 26.10 6.19
N ARG A 309 -8.43 27.10 5.32
CA ARG A 309 -7.61 28.32 5.34
C ARG A 309 -8.06 29.35 6.35
N ASP A 310 -9.10 29.07 7.14
CA ASP A 310 -9.42 29.92 8.30
C ASP A 310 -8.36 29.81 9.40
N ARG A 311 -7.51 28.78 9.36
CA ARG A 311 -6.35 28.56 10.23
C ARG A 311 -5.12 28.24 9.38
N PRO A 312 -3.89 28.26 9.95
CA PRO A 312 -2.71 27.77 9.25
C PRO A 312 -2.91 26.33 8.78
N LEU A 313 -2.52 26.04 7.55
CA LEU A 313 -2.63 24.70 6.97
C LEU A 313 -1.85 23.68 7.81
N GLY A 314 -2.37 22.45 7.89
CA GLY A 314 -1.78 21.38 8.72
C GLY A 314 -2.14 21.46 10.21
N LYS A 315 -2.99 22.40 10.65
CA LYS A 315 -3.41 22.52 12.06
C LYS A 315 -4.83 22.01 12.36
N SER A 316 -5.55 21.51 11.37
CA SER A 316 -6.90 20.94 11.56
C SER A 316 -6.86 19.41 11.66
N ASP A 317 -7.99 18.81 12.06
CA ASP A 317 -8.18 17.35 12.14
C ASP A 317 -8.74 16.74 10.84
N THR A 318 -8.58 17.42 9.71
CA THR A 318 -9.08 16.95 8.41
C THR A 318 -8.07 16.02 7.72
N LEU A 319 -8.52 15.32 6.67
CA LEU A 319 -7.66 14.43 5.88
C LEU A 319 -6.51 15.20 5.22
N SER A 320 -6.82 16.29 4.51
CA SER A 320 -5.83 17.16 3.85
C SER A 320 -4.77 17.64 4.84
N SER A 321 -5.15 18.10 6.03
CA SER A 321 -4.22 18.52 7.08
C SER A 321 -3.32 17.39 7.56
N ARG A 322 -3.86 16.18 7.76
CA ARG A 322 -3.04 14.98 8.06
C ARG A 322 -2.07 14.66 6.93
N LEU A 323 -2.52 14.73 5.68
CA LEU A 323 -1.67 14.48 4.50
C LEU A 323 -0.54 15.51 4.42
N LEU A 324 -0.83 16.80 4.62
CA LEU A 324 0.19 17.86 4.66
C LEU A 324 1.25 17.60 5.72
N ASN A 325 0.86 17.28 6.96
CA ASN A 325 1.82 16.96 8.03
C ASN A 325 2.66 15.72 7.70
N LEU A 326 2.06 14.69 7.09
CA LEU A 326 2.77 13.48 6.68
C LEU A 326 3.70 13.71 5.49
N SER A 327 3.39 14.69 4.62
CA SER A 327 4.25 15.11 3.51
C SER A 327 5.58 15.76 3.96
N THR A 328 5.70 16.08 5.26
CA THR A 328 6.92 16.58 5.89
C THR A 328 7.46 15.65 6.98
N SER A 329 6.86 14.47 7.16
CA SER A 329 7.22 13.53 8.23
C SER A 329 8.52 12.77 7.92
N ALA A 330 9.50 12.87 8.82
CA ALA A 330 10.74 12.08 8.72
C ALA A 330 10.56 10.60 9.15
N LEU A 331 9.46 10.26 9.84
CA LEU A 331 9.20 8.90 10.34
C LEU A 331 8.62 7.97 9.26
N THR A 332 8.11 8.55 8.18
CA THR A 332 7.36 7.84 7.13
C THR A 332 7.87 8.27 5.76
N PRO A 333 9.13 7.98 5.40
CA PRO A 333 9.76 8.50 4.19
C PRO A 333 9.06 8.05 2.90
N SER A 334 8.63 6.80 2.82
CA SER A 334 7.97 6.26 1.62
C SER A 334 6.59 6.89 1.41
N LEU A 335 5.84 7.02 2.50
CA LEU A 335 4.53 7.65 2.52
C LEU A 335 4.63 9.16 2.28
N ARG A 336 5.64 9.81 2.85
CA ARG A 336 5.96 11.23 2.63
C ARG A 336 6.12 11.50 1.14
N ASP A 337 7.01 10.75 0.50
CA ASP A 337 7.30 10.93 -0.93
C ASP A 337 6.07 10.62 -1.79
N GLY A 338 5.31 9.57 -1.44
CA GLY A 338 4.05 9.21 -2.10
C GLY A 338 2.96 10.29 -1.97
N ILE A 339 2.81 10.91 -0.80
CA ILE A 339 1.85 11.99 -0.57
C ILE A 339 2.29 13.26 -1.30
N SER A 340 3.56 13.65 -1.21
CA SER A 340 4.05 14.83 -1.91
C SER A 340 3.88 14.70 -3.42
N LEU A 341 4.17 13.53 -3.99
CA LEU A 341 3.92 13.25 -5.41
C LEU A 341 2.42 13.31 -5.76
N LEU A 342 1.56 12.78 -4.91
CA LEU A 342 0.10 12.87 -5.09
C LEU A 342 -0.38 14.32 -5.10
N LEU A 343 0.03 15.13 -4.11
CA LEU A 343 -0.36 16.54 -4.01
C LEU A 343 0.19 17.37 -5.18
N TRP A 344 1.40 17.06 -5.65
CA TRP A 344 2.00 17.64 -6.85
C TRP A 344 1.16 17.36 -8.10
N LYS A 345 0.77 16.10 -8.32
CA LYS A 345 -0.10 15.72 -9.45
C LYS A 345 -1.49 16.34 -9.36
N LEU A 346 -2.09 16.35 -8.17
CA LEU A 346 -3.37 17.04 -7.92
C LEU A 346 -3.31 18.54 -8.21
N SER A 347 -2.11 19.11 -8.20
CA SER A 347 -1.84 20.51 -8.55
C SER A 347 -1.34 20.68 -9.98
N HIS A 348 -1.69 19.72 -10.85
CA HIS A 348 -1.42 19.75 -12.30
C HIS A 348 0.05 19.84 -12.68
N GLU A 349 0.96 19.44 -11.80
CA GLU A 349 2.40 19.51 -12.02
C GLU A 349 2.90 20.94 -12.27
N ASP A 350 2.17 21.91 -11.73
CA ASP A 350 2.49 23.33 -11.84
C ASP A 350 2.98 23.86 -10.48
N PRO A 351 4.19 24.43 -10.40
CA PRO A 351 4.73 24.97 -9.15
C PRO A 351 3.82 26.00 -8.50
N ALA A 352 3.19 26.85 -9.30
CA ALA A 352 2.37 27.94 -8.77
C ALA A 352 1.07 27.42 -8.15
N THR A 353 0.38 26.54 -8.87
CA THR A 353 -0.83 25.85 -8.42
C THR A 353 -0.53 24.98 -7.19
N PHE A 354 0.63 24.32 -7.16
CA PHE A 354 1.04 23.51 -6.01
C PHE A 354 1.25 24.35 -4.76
N VAL A 355 2.02 25.44 -4.84
CA VAL A 355 2.22 26.35 -3.70
C VAL A 355 0.91 27.00 -3.26
N HIS A 356 0.07 27.42 -4.22
CA HIS A 356 -1.25 27.94 -3.93
C HIS A 356 -2.07 26.92 -3.12
N ASN A 357 -2.13 25.65 -3.56
CA ASN A 357 -2.97 24.62 -2.94
C ASN A 357 -2.46 24.14 -1.58
N VAL A 358 -1.16 23.90 -1.42
CA VAL A 358 -0.60 23.27 -0.21
C VAL A 358 0.11 24.25 0.74
N GLY A 359 0.38 25.48 0.30
CA GLY A 359 1.19 26.45 1.03
C GLY A 359 2.70 26.24 0.82
N TYR A 360 3.47 27.33 0.84
CA TYR A 360 4.91 27.32 0.58
C TYR A 360 5.69 26.44 1.57
N GLY A 361 5.30 26.46 2.86
CA GLY A 361 5.96 25.67 3.90
C GLY A 361 5.97 24.16 3.61
N PHE A 362 4.87 23.63 3.05
CA PHE A 362 4.77 22.23 2.68
C PHE A 362 5.35 21.93 1.29
N ALA A 363 5.26 22.88 0.34
CA ALA A 363 5.72 22.69 -1.03
C ALA A 363 7.24 22.77 -1.21
N SER A 364 7.90 23.69 -0.49
CA SER A 364 9.31 24.05 -0.72
C SER A 364 10.26 22.85 -0.65
N GLY A 365 10.11 21.99 0.36
CA GLY A 365 10.95 20.80 0.52
C GLY A 365 10.87 19.83 -0.67
N PHE A 366 9.66 19.62 -1.20
CA PHE A 366 9.45 18.76 -2.37
C PHE A 366 10.03 19.39 -3.65
N LEU A 367 9.78 20.68 -3.88
CA LEU A 367 10.23 21.39 -5.07
C LEU A 367 11.77 21.46 -5.13
N MET A 368 12.42 21.75 -4.01
CA MET A 368 13.88 21.74 -3.90
C MET A 368 14.45 20.35 -4.16
N SER A 369 13.86 19.30 -3.57
CA SER A 369 14.34 17.91 -3.74
C SER A 369 14.20 17.40 -5.18
N ASN A 370 13.24 17.95 -5.95
CA ASN A 370 13.00 17.59 -7.34
C ASN A 370 13.63 18.59 -8.35
N ASN A 371 14.45 19.55 -7.89
CA ASN A 371 15.06 20.59 -8.73
C ASN A 371 14.07 21.40 -9.56
N ILE A 372 12.87 21.64 -9.04
CA ILE A 372 11.84 22.43 -9.71
C ILE A 372 12.01 23.89 -9.31
N GLN A 373 12.23 24.75 -10.31
CA GLN A 373 12.41 26.19 -10.09
C GLN A 373 11.07 26.85 -9.72
N MET A 374 11.14 27.74 -8.74
CA MET A 374 10.00 28.52 -8.30
C MET A 374 9.73 29.69 -9.24
N PRO A 375 8.47 29.94 -9.64
CA PRO A 375 8.10 31.17 -10.32
C PRO A 375 8.41 32.39 -9.44
N GLU A 376 9.17 33.35 -9.96
CA GLU A 376 9.57 34.56 -9.23
C GLU A 376 8.38 35.40 -8.76
N GLU A 377 7.24 35.30 -9.43
CA GLU A 377 6.01 36.05 -9.14
C GLU A 377 5.43 35.71 -7.77
N LEU A 378 5.52 34.44 -7.34
CA LEU A 378 5.06 33.99 -6.02
C LEU A 378 6.02 34.35 -4.88
N VAL A 379 7.28 34.64 -5.21
CA VAL A 379 8.27 35.15 -4.25
C VAL A 379 8.11 36.67 -4.06
N LYS A 380 7.49 37.36 -5.04
CA LYS A 380 7.35 38.82 -5.10
C LYS A 380 5.97 39.35 -4.69
N GLU A 381 4.95 38.51 -4.50
CA GLU A 381 3.64 38.97 -4.03
C GLU A 381 3.68 39.40 -2.55
N HIS A 382 4.08 40.64 -2.33
CA HIS A 382 3.79 41.45 -1.14
C HIS A 382 2.69 42.50 -1.42
N ALA A 383 1.77 42.24 -2.37
CA ALA A 383 0.52 42.98 -2.52
C ALA A 383 -0.34 42.38 -3.65
N PRO A 384 -1.65 42.16 -3.47
CA PRO A 384 -2.56 42.10 -4.60
C PRO A 384 -3.12 43.51 -4.85
N GLU A 385 -2.51 44.25 -5.77
CA GLU A 385 -3.27 45.26 -6.52
C GLU A 385 -3.99 44.56 -7.68
N GLY A 386 -5.22 44.14 -7.42
CA GLY A 386 -6.25 43.91 -8.42
C GLY A 386 -6.20 42.60 -9.22
N ALA A 387 -6.92 41.58 -8.73
CA ALA A 387 -7.76 40.69 -9.53
C ALA A 387 -8.67 39.84 -8.63
N ASP A 388 -9.98 39.94 -8.86
CA ASP A 388 -11.09 39.14 -8.33
C ASP A 388 -11.36 39.11 -6.82
N GLU A 389 -12.64 38.93 -6.47
CA GLU A 389 -13.26 38.96 -5.13
C GLU A 389 -12.73 37.88 -4.13
N ALA A 390 -11.58 37.27 -4.42
CA ALA A 390 -10.95 36.25 -3.59
C ALA A 390 -10.13 36.89 -2.46
N ILE A 391 -10.33 36.40 -1.25
CA ILE A 391 -9.67 36.90 -0.05
C ILE A 391 -8.18 36.49 -0.09
N PRO A 392 -7.23 37.43 0.05
CA PRO A 392 -5.81 37.14 -0.02
C PRO A 392 -5.36 36.06 0.96
N ILE A 393 -4.39 35.23 0.55
CA ILE A 393 -3.85 34.09 1.32
C ILE A 393 -2.39 34.36 1.66
N ASN A 394 -1.99 34.09 2.90
CA ASN A 394 -0.59 34.11 3.31
C ASN A 394 0.16 32.94 2.65
N PRO A 395 1.19 33.20 1.84
CA PRO A 395 1.92 32.16 1.12
C PRO A 395 2.66 31.19 2.04
N ILE A 396 3.05 31.64 3.25
CA ILE A 396 3.82 30.84 4.21
C ILE A 396 2.89 29.89 5.00
N THR A 397 1.83 30.43 5.60
CA THR A 397 0.92 29.67 6.47
C THR A 397 -0.22 28.99 5.71
N GLY A 398 -0.51 29.46 4.49
CA GLY A 398 -1.67 29.06 3.69
C GLY A 398 -3.01 29.57 4.25
N GLN A 399 -2.99 30.35 5.33
CA GLN A 399 -4.15 30.94 5.99
C GLN A 399 -4.63 32.17 5.21
N ARG A 400 -5.94 32.44 5.23
CA ARG A 400 -6.48 33.69 4.69
C ARG A 400 -6.09 34.88 5.57
N LEU A 401 -5.66 35.98 4.95
CA LEU A 401 -5.19 37.18 5.65
C LEU A 401 -6.26 37.82 6.52
N ASP A 402 -7.55 37.67 6.19
CA ASP A 402 -8.65 38.21 7.00
C ASP A 402 -8.90 37.44 8.30
N LYS A 403 -8.37 36.22 8.42
CA LYS A 403 -8.50 35.34 9.59
C LYS A 403 -7.23 35.28 10.43
N GLU A 404 -6.14 35.87 9.96
CA GLU A 404 -4.91 35.94 10.73
C GLU A 404 -5.13 36.82 11.97
N GLU A 405 -4.70 36.33 13.13
CA GLU A 405 -4.66 37.16 14.33
C GLU A 405 -3.66 38.28 14.08
N GLN A 406 -4.17 39.51 13.96
CA GLN A 406 -3.32 40.68 13.99
C GLN A 406 -2.70 40.76 15.38
N VAL A 407 -1.45 40.33 15.49
CA VAL A 407 -0.66 40.54 16.68
C VAL A 407 -0.53 42.06 16.82
N GLN A 408 -1.37 42.66 17.67
CA GLN A 408 -1.14 43.99 18.20
C GLN A 408 0.04 43.87 19.17
N SER A 409 1.23 43.69 18.62
CA SER A 409 2.44 43.98 19.35
C SER A 409 2.40 45.47 19.67
N GLU A 410 2.62 45.83 20.94
CA GLU A 410 2.91 47.22 21.26
C GLU A 410 4.02 47.70 20.32
N PRO A 411 3.87 48.89 19.70
CA PRO A 411 4.90 49.39 18.80
C PRO A 411 6.22 49.43 19.57
N MET A 412 7.19 48.63 19.10
CA MET A 412 8.50 48.52 19.75
C MET A 412 9.09 49.90 20.00
N THR A 413 9.66 50.07 21.19
CA THR A 413 10.42 51.28 21.52
C THR A 413 11.63 51.41 20.58
N GLN A 414 12.16 52.62 20.44
CA GLN A 414 13.32 52.87 19.55
C GLN A 414 14.53 51.99 19.94
N GLU A 415 14.77 51.80 21.23
CA GLU A 415 15.83 50.95 21.75
C GLU A 415 15.61 49.45 21.43
N GLU A 416 14.36 48.98 21.46
CA GLU A 416 14.01 47.61 21.07
C GLU A 416 14.17 47.37 19.57
N LYS A 417 13.81 48.37 18.75
CA LYS A 417 14.05 48.32 17.30
C LYS A 417 15.53 48.22 16.96
N GLU A 418 16.37 49.00 17.64
CA GLU A 418 17.82 48.96 17.46
C GLU A 418 18.40 47.60 17.86
N ARG A 419 17.99 47.05 19.00
CA ARG A 419 18.41 45.71 19.43
C ARG A 419 17.93 44.59 18.50
N GLU A 420 16.71 44.67 17.97
CA GLU A 420 16.23 43.71 16.98
C GLU A 420 16.97 43.85 15.65
N ALA A 421 17.27 45.08 15.22
CA ALA A 421 18.07 45.34 14.03
C ALA A 421 19.49 44.76 14.17
N GLU A 422 20.15 44.92 15.32
CA GLU A 422 21.43 44.29 15.61
C GLU A 422 21.35 42.76 15.57
N ARG A 423 20.30 42.17 16.17
CA ARG A 423 20.08 40.71 16.12
C ARG A 423 19.90 40.22 14.69
N LEU A 424 19.09 40.91 13.89
CA LEU A 424 18.86 40.58 12.48
C LEU A 424 20.15 40.73 11.69
N PHE A 425 20.94 41.78 11.91
CA PHE A 425 22.23 41.99 11.28
C PHE A 425 23.18 40.79 11.53
N VAL A 426 23.30 40.34 12.78
CA VAL A 426 24.11 39.17 13.14
C VAL A 426 23.57 37.89 12.49
N LEU A 427 22.25 37.74 12.39
CA LEU A 427 21.61 36.62 11.70
C LEU A 427 21.95 36.61 10.20
N PHE A 428 21.86 37.76 9.53
CA PHE A 428 22.25 37.89 8.12
C PHE A 428 23.74 37.63 7.90
N GLU A 429 24.63 38.12 8.75
CA GLU A 429 26.07 37.82 8.65
C GLU A 429 26.37 36.34 8.84
N ARG A 430 25.71 35.68 9.81
CA ARG A 430 25.85 34.23 10.02
C ARG A 430 25.35 33.43 8.83
N LEU A 431 24.26 33.87 8.20
CA LEU A 431 23.66 33.22 7.04
C LEU A 431 24.50 33.45 5.76
N LYS A 432 25.16 34.60 5.64
CA LYS A 432 26.18 34.89 4.61
C LYS A 432 27.42 34.00 4.82
N ALA A 433 27.82 33.77 6.07
CA ALA A 433 28.98 32.94 6.41
C ALA A 433 28.76 31.43 6.19
N THR A 434 27.51 30.93 6.19
CA THR A 434 27.22 29.52 5.91
C THR A 434 27.26 29.17 4.42
N GLY A 435 27.29 30.16 3.53
CA GLY A 435 27.52 29.96 2.08
C GLY A 435 26.41 29.25 1.31
N VAL A 436 25.21 29.08 1.92
CA VAL A 436 24.08 28.34 1.34
C VAL A 436 23.18 29.22 0.45
N MET A 437 23.20 30.55 0.63
CA MET A 437 22.52 31.53 -0.23
C MET A 437 23.34 32.83 -0.31
N ASP A 438 23.35 33.48 -1.47
CA ASP A 438 23.96 34.80 -1.67
C ASP A 438 22.96 35.89 -1.28
N VAL A 439 22.76 36.07 0.03
CA VAL A 439 21.80 37.04 0.58
C VAL A 439 22.48 38.38 0.74
N VAL A 440 22.07 39.37 -0.06
CA VAL A 440 22.47 40.77 0.15
C VAL A 440 21.75 41.29 1.38
N ASN A 441 22.51 41.80 2.36
CA ASN A 441 21.90 42.39 3.55
C ASN A 441 21.05 43.61 3.11
N PRO A 442 19.76 43.70 3.47
CA PRO A 442 18.92 44.84 3.11
C PRO A 442 19.49 46.19 3.54
N VAL A 443 20.30 46.22 4.61
CA VAL A 443 21.02 47.40 5.08
C VAL A 443 22.18 47.74 4.13
N GLU A 444 22.95 46.74 3.64
CA GLU A 444 23.98 46.96 2.61
C GLU A 444 23.36 47.46 1.29
N GLU A 445 22.18 46.97 0.92
CA GLU A 445 21.44 47.40 -0.27
C GLU A 445 20.87 48.82 -0.10
N ALA A 446 20.37 49.17 1.08
CA ALA A 446 19.91 50.52 1.43
C ALA A 446 21.07 51.54 1.45
N TYR A 447 22.25 51.15 1.93
CA TYR A 447 23.49 51.95 1.83
C TYR A 447 23.93 52.14 0.37
N ARG A 448 23.92 51.07 -0.44
CA ARG A 448 24.30 51.12 -1.86
C ARG A 448 23.32 51.91 -2.73
N SER A 449 22.03 51.91 -2.39
CA SER A 449 20.98 52.65 -3.10
C SER A 449 20.83 54.09 -2.64
N GLY A 450 21.63 54.55 -1.66
CA GLY A 450 21.63 55.94 -1.18
C GLY A 450 20.39 56.33 -0.38
N ARG A 451 19.69 55.36 0.23
CA ARG A 451 18.47 55.58 1.04
C ARG A 451 18.74 55.81 2.53
N ILE A 452 20.01 55.80 2.95
CA ILE A 452 20.45 56.06 4.32
C ILE A 452 21.28 57.34 4.28
N GLU A 453 20.78 58.42 4.88
CA GLU A 453 21.58 59.58 5.27
C GLU A 453 22.04 59.36 6.72
N GLU A 454 23.35 59.39 6.96
CA GLU A 454 23.89 59.49 8.32
C GLU A 454 23.42 60.84 8.90
N LEU A 455 22.58 60.80 9.94
CA LEU A 455 22.26 62.00 10.71
C LEU A 455 23.57 62.47 11.37
N GLY A 456 23.96 63.72 11.10
CA GLY A 456 25.12 64.32 11.73
C GLY A 456 24.93 64.42 13.25
N ASP A 457 26.00 64.18 13.99
CA ASP A 457 26.10 64.10 15.46
C ASP A 457 25.81 65.44 16.20
N ASP A 458 25.05 66.37 15.62
CA ASP A 458 24.79 67.69 16.18
C ASP A 458 23.27 68.00 16.24
N GLU A 459 22.48 67.19 16.95
CA GLU A 459 21.20 67.62 17.56
C GLU A 459 21.02 66.94 18.93
N ASP A 460 21.66 67.50 19.96
CA ASP A 460 21.31 67.33 21.39
C ASP A 460 20.05 68.14 21.77
#